data_AF-A0A922LT49-F1
#
_entry.id   AF-A0A922LT49-F1
#
_cell.length_a   1.000
_cell.length_b   1.000
_cell.length_c   1.000
_cell.angle_alpha   90.00
_cell.angle_beta   90.00
_cell.angle_gamma   90.00
#
_symmetry.space_group_name_H-M   'P 1'
#
loop_
_entity.id
_entity.type
_entity.pdbx_description
1 polymer ?
#
loop_
_entity_poly.entity_id
_entity_poly.type
_entity_poly.pdbx_seq_one_letter_code
_entity_poly.pdbx_strand_id
1 'polypeptide(L)'
;MGDQAAVRIMSFKNAGKSADEMRRRRQEGQVELRKNKREETLQKKRNIPTGTNGPQTANDPVDTEIDGTGKSTLLNLESIVANAENEDPAVRLLVVQSARKLLSSDRNPPIDELINAGMLPKLVACLTSEE
;
A
#
# COMPACT_ATOMS: atom_id res chain seq x y z
N MET A 1 -39.44 -26.34 -30.33
CA MET A 1 -38.64 -27.41 -29.68
C MET A 1 -37.16 -27.41 -30.07
N GLY A 2 -36.75 -27.02 -31.29
CA GLY A 2 -35.32 -27.02 -31.70
C GLY A 2 -34.41 -26.02 -30.97
N ASP A 3 -34.97 -24.92 -30.47
CA ASP A 3 -34.19 -23.84 -29.84
C ASP A 3 -33.56 -24.25 -28.50
N GLN A 4 -34.24 -25.08 -27.70
CA GLN A 4 -33.69 -25.60 -26.44
C GLN A 4 -32.52 -26.57 -26.65
N ALA A 5 -32.49 -27.31 -27.76
CA ALA A 5 -31.40 -28.24 -28.06
C ALA A 5 -30.10 -27.49 -28.43
N ALA A 6 -30.22 -26.40 -29.20
CA ALA A 6 -29.09 -25.55 -29.55
C ALA A 6 -28.48 -24.86 -28.32
N VAL A 7 -29.31 -24.34 -27.42
CA VAL A 7 -28.88 -23.73 -26.15
C VAL A 7 -28.14 -24.74 -25.26
N ARG A 8 -28.62 -25.99 -25.19
CA ARG A 8 -27.93 -27.05 -24.44
C ARG A 8 -26.56 -27.38 -25.03
N ILE A 9 -26.44 -27.46 -26.35
CA ILE A 9 -25.17 -27.74 -27.04
C ILE A 9 -24.15 -26.61 -26.85
N MET A 10 -24.57 -25.35 -26.91
CA MET A 10 -23.70 -24.19 -26.63
C MET A 10 -23.22 -24.13 -25.17
N SER A 11 -24.04 -24.61 -24.25
CA SER A 11 -23.74 -24.63 -22.81
C SER A 11 -22.90 -25.84 -22.39
N PHE A 12 -22.91 -26.92 -23.20
CA PHE A 12 -22.20 -28.15 -22.86
C PHE A 12 -20.71 -28.05 -23.22
N LYS A 13 -19.88 -27.86 -22.19
CA LYS A 13 -18.41 -27.81 -22.29
C LYS A 13 -17.96 -26.80 -23.36
N ASN A 14 -17.35 -27.33 -24.42
CA ASN A 14 -16.84 -26.58 -25.57
C ASN A 14 -17.49 -27.05 -26.89
N ALA A 15 -18.47 -27.96 -26.84
CA ALA A 15 -18.99 -28.64 -28.03
C ALA A 15 -19.72 -27.69 -29.00
N GLY A 16 -20.37 -26.65 -28.46
CA GLY A 16 -21.00 -25.59 -29.26
C GLY A 16 -20.17 -24.32 -29.42
N LYS A 17 -18.89 -24.31 -29.01
CA LYS A 17 -18.02 -23.12 -29.09
C LYS A 17 -17.00 -23.28 -30.21
N SER A 18 -16.77 -22.20 -30.94
CA SER A 18 -15.75 -22.19 -31.99
C SER A 18 -14.34 -22.27 -31.39
N ALA A 19 -13.42 -22.95 -32.07
CA ALA A 19 -12.02 -23.00 -31.68
C ALA A 19 -11.38 -21.60 -31.61
N ASP A 20 -11.79 -20.70 -32.50
CA ASP A 20 -11.34 -19.30 -32.52
C ASP A 20 -11.84 -18.52 -31.30
N GLU A 21 -13.11 -18.73 -30.92
CA GLU A 21 -13.69 -18.13 -29.72
C GLU A 21 -12.96 -18.60 -28.46
N MET A 22 -12.61 -19.89 -28.39
CA MET A 22 -11.82 -20.44 -27.28
C MET A 22 -10.39 -19.87 -27.24
N ARG A 23 -9.76 -19.66 -28.40
CA ARG A 23 -8.45 -19.02 -28.48
C ARG A 23 -8.52 -17.56 -28.01
N ARG A 24 -9.52 -16.82 -28.46
CA ARG A 24 -9.78 -15.44 -28.06
C ARG A 24 -10.02 -15.34 -26.55
N ARG A 25 -10.89 -16.19 -25.98
CA ARG A 25 -11.16 -16.23 -24.53
C ARG A 25 -9.90 -16.51 -23.70
N ARG A 26 -9.01 -17.39 -24.17
CA ARG A 26 -7.72 -17.65 -23.50
C ARG A 26 -6.79 -16.43 -23.54
N GLN A 27 -6.75 -15.71 -24.67
CA GLN A 27 -5.95 -14.48 -24.79
C GLN A 27 -6.50 -13.37 -23.89
N GLU A 28 -7.83 -13.16 -23.90
CA GLU A 28 -8.50 -12.18 -23.04
C GLU A 28 -8.26 -12.47 -21.56
N GLY A 29 -8.43 -13.73 -21.11
CA GLY A 29 -8.14 -14.12 -19.73
C GLY A 29 -6.67 -13.94 -19.33
N GLN A 30 -5.72 -14.20 -20.23
CA GLN A 30 -4.31 -13.93 -19.95
C GLN A 30 -4.03 -12.43 -19.78
N VAL A 31 -4.64 -11.59 -20.60
CA VAL A 31 -4.52 -10.13 -20.49
C VAL A 31 -5.11 -9.64 -19.18
N GLU A 32 -6.30 -10.15 -18.80
CA GLU A 32 -6.95 -9.83 -17.54
C GLU A 32 -6.07 -10.22 -16.34
N LEU A 33 -5.52 -11.43 -16.31
CA LEU A 33 -4.58 -11.86 -15.25
C LEU A 33 -3.36 -10.95 -15.14
N ARG A 34 -2.79 -10.53 -16.27
CA ARG A 34 -1.65 -9.60 -16.28
C ARG A 34 -2.03 -8.21 -15.76
N LYS A 35 -3.22 -7.71 -16.14
CA LYS A 35 -3.75 -6.44 -15.64
C LYS A 35 -3.98 -6.50 -14.13
N ASN A 36 -4.64 -7.55 -13.64
CA ASN A 36 -4.92 -7.75 -12.22
C ASN A 36 -3.63 -7.84 -11.41
N LYS A 37 -2.62 -8.59 -11.89
CA LYS A 37 -1.31 -8.65 -11.22
C LYS A 37 -0.60 -7.30 -11.17
N ARG A 38 -0.66 -6.52 -12.25
CA ARG A 38 -0.11 -5.16 -12.28
C ARG A 38 -0.83 -4.26 -11.28
N GLU A 39 -2.16 -4.30 -11.28
CA GLU A 39 -3.01 -3.51 -10.39
C GLU A 39 -2.75 -3.85 -8.92
N GLU A 40 -2.70 -5.14 -8.57
CA GLU A 40 -2.35 -5.60 -7.21
C GLU A 40 -0.96 -5.09 -6.79
N THR A 41 0.01 -5.10 -7.70
CA THR A 41 1.35 -4.57 -7.45
C THR A 41 1.33 -3.06 -7.26
N LEU A 42 0.49 -2.33 -8.01
CA LEU A 42 0.31 -0.89 -7.88
C LEU A 42 -0.38 -0.53 -6.55
N GLN A 43 -1.41 -1.27 -6.16
CA GLN A 43 -2.13 -1.07 -4.89
C GLN A 43 -1.26 -1.33 -3.66
N LYS A 44 -0.24 -2.20 -3.78
CA LYS A 44 0.75 -2.48 -2.74
C LYS A 44 1.94 -1.50 -2.73
N LYS A 45 1.94 -0.46 -3.58
CA LYS A 45 3.03 0.52 -3.61
C LYS A 45 3.09 1.32 -2.31
N ARG A 46 4.30 1.50 -1.80
CA ARG A 46 4.60 2.35 -0.65
C ARG A 46 4.32 3.82 -0.97
N ASN A 47 3.88 4.58 0.03
CA ASN A 47 3.81 6.04 -0.05
C ASN A 47 5.22 6.61 0.08
N ILE A 48 5.89 6.80 -1.06
CA ILE A 48 7.21 7.44 -1.16
C ILE A 48 6.95 8.89 -1.57
N PRO A 49 7.37 9.89 -0.77
CA PRO A 49 7.33 11.28 -1.18
C PRO A 49 8.09 11.41 -2.51
N THR A 50 7.41 11.82 -3.57
CA THR A 50 7.98 11.95 -4.91
C THR A 50 8.92 13.17 -4.95
N GLY A 51 10.09 13.03 -4.34
CA GLY A 51 11.12 14.07 -4.25
C GLY A 51 12.39 13.79 -5.04
N THR A 52 12.55 12.60 -5.63
CA THR A 52 13.83 12.24 -6.30
C THR A 52 13.83 12.41 -7.81
N ASN A 53 12.69 12.42 -8.54
CA ASN A 53 12.65 12.56 -10.01
C ASN A 53 11.30 13.07 -10.59
N GLY A 54 10.64 14.06 -9.98
CA GLY A 54 9.40 14.63 -10.54
C GLY A 54 8.94 15.88 -9.77
N PRO A 55 8.14 16.78 -10.40
CA PRO A 55 7.76 18.04 -9.78
C PRO A 55 6.97 17.76 -8.50
N GLN A 56 7.43 18.37 -7.41
CA GLN A 56 6.90 18.25 -6.07
C GLN A 56 5.39 18.51 -6.06
N THR A 57 4.58 17.47 -5.89
CA THR A 57 3.21 17.65 -5.41
C THR A 57 3.27 17.64 -3.89
N ALA A 58 3.69 18.77 -3.31
CA ALA A 58 3.64 19.06 -1.89
C ALA A 58 2.17 19.24 -1.44
N ASN A 59 1.41 18.14 -1.44
CA ASN A 59 0.02 18.11 -0.99
C ASN A 59 -0.14 17.50 0.41
N ASP A 60 0.96 17.23 1.13
CA ASP A 60 0.91 16.77 2.52
C ASP A 60 1.22 17.97 3.44
N PRO A 61 0.24 18.49 4.20
CA PRO A 61 0.42 19.65 5.08
C PRO A 61 1.60 19.49 6.06
N VAL A 62 1.92 18.25 6.44
CA VAL A 62 3.00 17.91 7.38
C VAL A 62 4.41 18.11 6.82
N ASP A 63 4.61 18.04 5.51
CA ASP A 63 5.96 18.20 4.92
C ASP A 63 6.38 19.68 4.91
N THR A 64 5.40 20.59 4.85
CA THR A 64 5.64 22.05 4.81
C THR A 64 6.06 22.62 6.17
N GLU A 65 5.71 21.97 7.29
CA GLU A 65 6.08 22.44 8.63
C GLU A 65 7.48 21.97 9.07
N ILE A 66 8.05 20.97 8.40
CA ILE A 66 9.36 20.40 8.77
C ILE A 66 10.53 21.14 8.10
N ASP A 67 10.29 21.85 6.99
CA ASP A 67 11.36 22.50 6.21
C ASP A 67 11.62 23.98 6.58
N GLY A 68 10.96 24.48 7.63
CA GLY A 68 10.95 25.90 7.97
C GLY A 68 12.12 26.40 8.83
N THR A 69 12.63 25.66 9.82
CA THR A 69 13.70 26.21 10.70
C THR A 69 14.43 25.24 11.65
N GLY A 70 14.30 23.92 11.49
CA GLY A 70 15.01 23.00 12.39
C GLY A 70 15.22 21.66 11.74
N LYS A 71 16.48 21.20 11.72
CA LYS A 71 16.78 19.77 11.58
C LYS A 71 16.15 19.07 12.77
N SER A 72 14.87 18.73 12.69
CA SER A 72 14.23 17.90 13.70
C SER A 72 14.94 16.55 13.63
N THR A 73 15.66 16.22 14.70
CA THR A 73 16.42 14.98 14.86
C THR A 73 15.43 13.84 14.92
N LEU A 74 14.94 13.41 13.76
CA LEU A 74 14.05 12.26 13.67
C LEU A 74 14.73 11.07 14.31
N LEU A 75 13.94 10.34 15.09
CA LEU A 75 14.43 9.24 15.90
C LEU A 75 14.84 8.07 15.00
N ASN A 76 15.94 7.40 15.37
CA ASN A 76 16.26 6.09 14.80
C ASN A 76 15.28 5.03 15.34
N LEU A 77 15.27 3.83 14.76
CA LEU A 77 14.35 2.76 15.15
C LEU A 77 14.40 2.46 16.66
N GLU A 78 15.60 2.36 17.24
CA GLU A 78 15.78 2.09 18.66
C GLU A 78 15.14 3.17 19.55
N SER A 79 15.32 4.45 19.17
CA SER A 79 14.76 5.59 19.89
C SER A 79 13.25 5.70 19.72
N ILE A 80 12.70 5.31 18.56
CA ILE A 80 11.26 5.21 18.32
C ILE A 80 10.65 4.21 19.30
N VAL A 81 11.25 3.02 19.42
CA VAL A 81 10.76 1.96 20.32
C VAL A 81 10.92 2.36 21.78
N ALA A 82 12.06 2.95 22.17
CA ALA A 82 12.30 3.38 23.53
C ALA A 82 11.31 4.46 24.02
N ASN A 83 10.86 5.35 23.12
CA ASN A 83 9.93 6.43 23.45
C ASN A 83 8.46 6.09 23.16
N ALA A 84 8.16 4.86 22.70
CA ALA A 84 6.82 4.45 22.29
C ALA A 84 5.79 4.45 23.43
N GLU A 85 6.24 4.32 24.67
CA GLU A 85 5.40 4.31 25.86
C GLU A 85 5.31 5.67 26.55
N ASN A 86 5.97 6.69 26.00
CA ASN A 86 5.93 8.02 26.58
C ASN A 86 4.54 8.64 26.39
N GLU A 87 3.94 9.10 27.49
CA GLU A 87 2.62 9.71 27.49
C GLU A 87 2.64 11.19 27.06
N ASP A 88 3.80 11.84 27.00
CA ASP A 88 3.93 13.22 26.53
C ASP A 88 3.44 13.34 25.07
N PRO A 89 2.40 14.17 24.81
CA PRO A 89 1.88 14.39 23.46
C PRO A 89 2.96 14.81 22.45
N ALA A 90 3.93 15.63 22.87
CA ALA A 90 4.99 16.11 21.99
C ALA A 90 5.94 14.97 21.57
N VAL A 91 6.32 14.11 22.52
CA VAL A 91 7.16 12.94 22.27
C VAL A 91 6.43 11.91 21.39
N ARG A 92 5.14 11.68 21.66
CA ARG A 92 4.30 10.78 20.87
C ARG A 92 4.19 11.22 19.42
N LEU A 93 3.96 12.52 19.19
CA LEU A 93 3.92 13.09 17.83
C LEU A 93 5.25 12.89 17.11
N LEU A 94 6.37 13.15 17.79
CA LEU A 94 7.71 12.94 17.24
C LEU A 94 7.98 11.48 16.89
N VAL A 95 7.56 10.53 17.74
CA VAL A 95 7.67 9.08 17.51
C VAL A 95 6.87 8.67 16.27
N VAL A 96 5.62 9.13 16.15
CA VAL A 96 4.75 8.82 15.00
C VAL A 96 5.32 9.41 13.70
N GLN A 97 5.76 10.67 13.73
CA GLN A 97 6.38 11.32 12.57
C GLN A 97 7.67 10.60 12.14
N SER A 98 8.52 10.23 13.10
CA SER A 98 9.77 9.50 12.85
C SER A 98 9.51 8.12 12.27
N ALA A 99 8.56 7.36 12.84
CA ALA A 99 8.15 6.06 12.33
C ALA A 99 7.58 6.15 10.91
N ARG A 100 6.70 7.12 10.65
CA ARG A 100 6.17 7.39 9.31
C ARG A 100 7.30 7.62 8.31
N LYS A 101 8.21 8.55 8.60
CA LYS A 101 9.31 8.90 7.70
C LYS A 101 10.29 7.73 7.49
N LEU A 102 10.58 6.95 8.53
CA LEU A 102 11.40 5.75 8.44
C LEU A 102 10.79 4.71 7.48
N LEU A 103 9.47 4.48 7.58
CA LEU A 103 8.77 3.51 6.72
C LEU A 103 8.54 4.01 5.28
N SER A 104 8.42 5.32 5.10
CA SER A 104 8.28 5.99 3.80
C SER A 104 9.61 6.26 3.08
N SER A 105 10.75 5.97 3.72
CA SER A 105 12.09 6.11 3.12
C SER A 105 12.41 5.02 2.08
N ASP A 106 13.40 5.25 1.22
CA ASP A 106 13.74 4.34 0.12
C ASP A 106 14.70 3.19 0.53
N ARG A 107 14.51 2.02 -0.10
CA ARG A 107 15.16 0.71 0.11
C ARG A 107 15.03 0.10 1.51
N ASN A 108 14.32 -1.03 1.56
CA ASN A 108 14.24 -1.96 2.70
C ASN A 108 13.97 -1.27 4.06
N PRO A 109 12.82 -0.58 4.22
CA PRO A 109 12.45 -0.03 5.52
C PRO A 109 12.31 -1.16 6.57
N PRO A 110 12.61 -0.89 7.85
CA PRO A 110 12.59 -1.89 8.92
C PRO A 110 11.16 -2.24 9.37
N ILE A 111 10.35 -2.78 8.46
CA ILE A 111 8.94 -3.10 8.69
C ILE A 111 8.83 -4.22 9.73
N ASP A 112 9.55 -5.33 9.54
CA ASP A 112 9.46 -6.50 10.41
C ASP A 112 10.01 -6.21 11.81
N GLU A 113 11.08 -5.43 11.91
CA GLU A 113 11.66 -5.02 13.19
C GLU A 113 10.68 -4.16 13.99
N LEU A 114 10.00 -3.23 13.33
CA LEU A 114 8.98 -2.38 13.98
C LEU A 114 7.76 -3.20 14.45
N ILE A 115 7.37 -4.23 13.69
CA ILE A 115 6.31 -5.18 14.08
C ILE A 115 6.74 -5.97 15.31
N ASN A 116 7.94 -6.57 15.27
CA ASN A 116 8.48 -7.40 16.34
C ASN A 116 8.71 -6.59 17.63
N ALA A 117 9.01 -5.30 17.52
CA ALA A 117 9.11 -4.38 18.65
C ALA A 117 7.75 -4.01 19.29
N GLY A 118 6.62 -4.46 18.72
CA GLY A 118 5.30 -4.23 19.31
C GLY A 118 4.76 -2.81 19.12
N MET A 119 5.22 -2.09 18.10
CA MET A 119 4.79 -0.71 17.84
C MET A 119 3.38 -0.56 17.28
N LEU A 120 2.88 -1.60 16.59
CA LEU A 120 1.57 -1.55 15.90
C LEU A 120 0.41 -1.14 16.82
N PRO A 121 0.20 -1.77 18.00
CA PRO A 121 -0.86 -1.37 18.92
C PRO A 121 -0.80 0.11 19.33
N LYS A 122 0.40 0.67 19.49
CA LYS A 122 0.60 2.07 19.90
C LYS A 122 0.24 3.03 18.76
N LEU A 123 0.67 2.72 17.54
CA LEU A 123 0.31 3.49 16.34
C LEU A 123 -1.20 3.43 16.08
N VAL A 124 -1.83 2.27 16.28
CA VAL A 124 -3.29 2.12 16.17
C VAL A 124 -4.02 2.93 17.23
N ALA A 125 -3.56 2.92 18.48
CA ALA A 125 -4.15 3.74 19.54
C ALA A 125 -4.14 5.25 19.19
N CYS A 126 -3.08 5.72 18.52
CA CYS A 126 -2.99 7.11 18.05
C CYS A 126 -4.05 7.48 16.99
N LEU A 127 -4.63 6.51 16.27
CA LEU A 127 -5.73 6.76 15.30
C LEU A 127 -7.09 6.96 15.99
N THR A 128 -7.21 6.51 17.23
CA THR A 128 -8.43 6.64 18.05
C THR A 128 -8.34 7.77 19.06
N SER A 129 -7.16 8.37 19.23
CA SER A 129 -6.98 9.54 20.08
C SER A 129 -7.68 10.74 19.43
N GLU A 130 -8.70 11.27 20.09
CA GLU A 130 -9.19 12.63 19.83
C GLU A 130 -8.15 13.63 20.39
N GLU A 131 -7.95 14.76 19.72
CA GLU A 131 -6.99 15.82 20.09
C GLU A 131 -7.06 16.24 21.57
#